data_AF-A0A2V8JDS7-F1
#
_entry.id   AF-A0A2V8JDS7-F1
#
_cell.length_a   1.000
_cell.length_b   1.000
_cell.length_c   1.000
_cell.angle_alpha   90.00
_cell.angle_beta   90.00
_cell.angle_gamma   90.00
#
_symmetry.space_group_name_H-M   'P 1'
#
loop_
_entity.id
_entity.type
_entity.pdbx_description
1 polymer ?
#
loop_
_entity_poly.entity_id
_entity_poly.type
_entity_poly.pdbx_seq_one_letter_code
_entity_poly.pdbx_strand_id
1 'polypeptide(L)'
;MGRGPENNPALWGGGTTLFNRVPGQPLLLKDPNCHCIDPTKDLVLNPNAWVDAAPGHFGTSAPYLNDYRWQRQPSESMSLGRNFFVNRERNVKFEVRADFYNVFNRLFLTSPEPLKLSGTAGILVGANPAAPTTKDFQGRLTGGYGYVNWVNGAGSQPRSGQVVARLTF
;
A
#
# COMPACT_ATOMS: atom_id res chain seq x y z
N MET A 1 -47.42 26.29 -8.74
CA MET A 1 -46.40 26.42 -7.68
C MET A 1 -45.20 25.59 -8.11
N GLY A 2 -44.25 26.23 -8.81
CA GLY A 2 -43.08 25.56 -9.35
C GLY A 2 -42.14 25.14 -8.24
N ARG A 3 -41.73 23.87 -8.26
CA ARG A 3 -40.72 23.32 -7.35
C ARG A 3 -39.35 23.79 -7.84
N GLY A 4 -38.69 24.66 -7.08
CA GLY A 4 -37.39 25.21 -7.40
C GLY A 4 -36.22 24.21 -7.23
N PRO A 5 -34.97 24.64 -7.46
CA PRO A 5 -33.74 23.83 -7.45
C PRO A 5 -33.38 23.19 -6.09
N GLU A 6 -34.25 23.32 -5.11
CA GLU A 6 -34.04 23.02 -3.69
C GLU A 6 -34.22 21.53 -3.36
N ASN A 7 -34.67 20.73 -4.34
CA ASN A 7 -34.87 19.29 -4.15
C ASN A 7 -33.58 18.49 -4.45
N ASN A 8 -32.45 19.00 -3.99
CA ASN A 8 -31.19 18.27 -3.98
C ASN A 8 -31.04 17.58 -2.61
N PRO A 9 -31.13 16.24 -2.52
CA PRO A 9 -30.95 15.51 -1.27
C PRO A 9 -29.56 15.70 -0.64
N ALA A 10 -28.59 16.27 -1.36
CA ALA A 10 -27.30 16.68 -0.80
C ALA A 10 -27.39 17.89 0.16
N LEU A 11 -28.45 18.71 0.09
CA LEU A 11 -28.60 19.92 0.93
C LEU A 11 -29.20 19.63 2.32
N TRP A 12 -29.95 18.52 2.47
CA TRP A 12 -30.66 18.15 3.70
C TRP A 12 -30.03 16.97 4.45
N GLY A 13 -28.76 16.67 4.20
CA GLY A 13 -28.08 15.57 4.89
C GLY A 13 -28.60 14.19 4.50
N GLY A 14 -28.93 13.98 3.21
CA GLY A 14 -29.06 12.63 2.66
C GLY A 14 -27.80 11.83 3.00
N GLY A 15 -27.98 10.62 3.50
CA GLY A 15 -26.90 9.81 4.09
C GLY A 15 -25.67 9.75 3.18
N THR A 16 -24.48 9.77 3.80
CA THR A 16 -23.19 9.70 3.10
C THR A 16 -23.20 8.56 2.08
N THR A 17 -23.07 8.90 0.79
CA THR A 17 -22.91 7.90 -0.28
C THR A 17 -21.46 7.45 -0.34
N LEU A 18 -21.25 6.21 -0.79
CA LEU A 18 -19.91 5.63 -0.96
C LEU A 18 -19.41 5.90 -2.39
N PHE A 19 -18.09 6.05 -2.54
CA PHE A 19 -17.47 6.11 -3.87
C PHE A 19 -17.77 4.84 -4.67
N ASN A 20 -18.09 5.03 -5.94
CA ASN A 20 -18.28 3.98 -6.93
C ASN A 20 -16.96 3.65 -7.62
N ARG A 21 -16.66 2.36 -7.76
CA ARG A 21 -15.56 1.90 -8.61
C ARG A 21 -15.90 2.14 -10.08
N VAL A 22 -15.00 2.79 -10.80
CA VAL A 22 -15.13 2.99 -12.25
C VAL A 22 -14.61 1.73 -12.98
N PRO A 23 -15.45 1.02 -13.75
CA PRO A 23 -15.00 -0.16 -14.49
C PRO A 23 -13.89 0.17 -15.49
N GLY A 24 -12.89 -0.70 -15.59
CA GLY A 24 -11.77 -0.56 -16.54
C GLY A 24 -10.67 0.42 -16.14
N GLN A 25 -10.85 1.22 -15.07
CA GLN A 25 -9.79 2.08 -14.56
C GLN A 25 -8.79 1.29 -13.70
N PRO A 26 -7.48 1.40 -13.94
CA PRO A 26 -6.47 0.75 -13.11
C PRO A 26 -6.49 1.38 -11.72
N LEU A 27 -6.30 0.58 -10.67
CA LEU A 27 -6.27 1.08 -9.29
C LEU A 27 -4.95 1.79 -8.96
N LEU A 28 -3.87 1.37 -9.60
CA LEU A 28 -2.53 1.91 -9.42
C LEU A 28 -2.11 2.70 -10.65
N LEU A 29 -1.49 3.86 -10.44
CA LEU A 29 -0.94 4.68 -11.52
C LEU A 29 0.35 4.10 -12.11
N LYS A 30 1.11 3.38 -11.29
CA LYS A 30 2.35 2.68 -11.66
C LYS A 30 2.41 1.33 -10.97
N ASP A 31 3.05 0.36 -11.61
CA ASP A 31 3.36 -0.92 -10.96
C ASP A 31 4.35 -0.67 -9.81
N PRO A 32 4.02 -1.03 -8.56
CA PRO A 32 4.93 -0.87 -7.43
C PRO A 32 6.26 -1.62 -7.60
N ASN A 33 6.34 -2.66 -8.41
CA ASN A 33 7.59 -3.38 -8.70
C ASN A 33 8.38 -2.80 -9.89
N CYS A 34 7.97 -1.69 -10.50
CA CYS A 34 8.70 -1.10 -11.63
C CYS A 34 10.07 -0.51 -11.29
N HIS A 35 10.40 -0.38 -9.99
CA HIS A 35 11.62 0.31 -9.49
C HIS A 35 11.75 1.77 -9.98
N CYS A 36 10.63 2.36 -10.40
CA CYS A 36 10.57 3.64 -11.11
C CYS A 36 9.72 4.69 -10.39
N ILE A 37 9.22 4.37 -9.20
CA ILE A 37 8.39 5.27 -8.38
C ILE A 37 9.31 6.16 -7.55
N ASP A 38 9.20 7.47 -7.77
CA ASP A 38 9.79 8.48 -6.91
C ASP A 38 8.72 8.95 -5.91
N PRO A 39 8.75 8.50 -4.64
CA PRO A 39 7.72 8.87 -3.66
C PRO A 39 7.71 10.36 -3.31
N THR A 40 8.72 11.13 -3.74
CA THR A 40 8.72 12.59 -3.60
C THR A 40 7.94 13.30 -4.70
N LYS A 41 7.55 12.61 -5.79
CA LYS A 41 6.90 13.22 -6.96
C LYS A 41 5.69 12.45 -7.47
N ASP A 42 5.65 11.15 -7.25
CA ASP A 42 4.65 10.25 -7.78
C ASP A 42 3.61 9.85 -6.71
N LEU A 43 2.35 9.94 -7.08
CA LEU A 43 1.25 9.27 -6.38
C LEU A 43 1.09 7.87 -6.97
N VAL A 44 0.76 6.89 -6.12
CA VAL A 44 0.65 5.47 -6.55
C VAL A 44 -0.77 5.00 -6.81
N LEU A 45 -1.79 5.66 -6.23
CA LEU A 45 -3.20 5.29 -6.41
C LEU A 45 -3.85 6.18 -7.48
N ASN A 46 -4.74 5.60 -8.27
CA ASN A 46 -5.48 6.32 -9.31
C ASN A 46 -6.78 6.91 -8.75
N PRO A 47 -6.92 8.25 -8.64
CA PRO A 47 -8.19 8.85 -8.19
C PRO A 47 -9.33 8.59 -9.19
N ASN A 48 -9.04 8.45 -10.49
CA ASN A 48 -10.04 8.19 -11.53
C ASN A 48 -10.62 6.77 -11.46
N ALA A 49 -10.06 5.88 -10.64
CA ALA A 49 -10.67 4.59 -10.36
C ALA A 49 -11.95 4.71 -9.53
N TRP A 50 -12.27 5.91 -9.04
CA TRP A 50 -13.37 6.19 -8.15
C TRP A 50 -14.16 7.41 -8.62
N VAL A 51 -15.47 7.34 -8.49
CA VAL A 51 -16.38 8.46 -8.77
C VAL A 51 -17.43 8.53 -7.68
N ASP A 52 -17.84 9.72 -7.29
CA ASP A 52 -18.94 9.86 -6.34
C ASP A 52 -20.26 9.35 -6.96
N ALA A 53 -21.22 9.00 -6.12
CA ALA A 53 -22.57 8.71 -6.60
C ALA A 53 -23.20 10.00 -7.15
N ALA A 54 -23.96 9.87 -8.25
CA ALA A 54 -24.70 11.01 -8.79
C ALA A 54 -25.70 11.53 -7.73
N PRO A 55 -25.98 12.85 -7.69
CA PRO A 55 -26.90 13.42 -6.71
C PRO A 55 -28.24 12.68 -6.69
N GLY A 56 -28.66 12.23 -5.50
CA GLY A 56 -29.91 11.47 -5.31
C GLY A 56 -29.84 9.98 -5.59
N HIS A 57 -28.65 9.44 -5.90
CA HIS A 57 -28.42 8.00 -6.06
C HIS A 57 -27.59 7.43 -4.90
N PHE A 58 -27.84 6.18 -4.55
CA PHE A 58 -26.95 5.43 -3.66
C PHE A 58 -25.73 4.90 -4.41
N GLY A 59 -24.63 4.69 -3.68
CA GLY A 59 -23.46 4.00 -4.19
C GLY A 59 -23.80 2.56 -4.60
N THR A 60 -23.19 2.12 -5.69
CA THR A 60 -23.30 0.77 -6.29
C THR A 60 -22.17 -0.16 -5.85
N SER A 61 -21.09 0.39 -5.26
CA SER A 61 -19.94 -0.38 -4.81
C SER A 61 -20.10 -0.87 -3.37
N ALA A 62 -19.41 -1.95 -3.04
CA ALA A 62 -19.38 -2.48 -1.68
C ALA A 62 -18.77 -1.45 -0.70
N PRO A 63 -19.26 -1.37 0.55
CA PRO A 63 -18.68 -0.49 1.57
C PRO A 63 -17.20 -0.75 1.87
N TYR A 64 -16.74 -1.98 1.66
CA TYR A 64 -15.36 -2.38 1.88
C TYR A 64 -14.81 -3.04 0.62
N LEU A 65 -13.69 -2.51 0.16
CA LEU A 65 -12.92 -3.04 -0.96
C LEU A 65 -11.49 -3.23 -0.48
N ASN A 66 -10.95 -4.43 -0.66
CA ASN A 66 -9.58 -4.75 -0.27
C ASN A 66 -8.56 -3.86 -0.99
N ASP A 67 -8.90 -3.42 -2.19
CA ASP A 67 -7.98 -2.78 -3.12
C ASP A 67 -8.12 -1.25 -3.14
N TYR A 68 -9.00 -0.67 -2.31
CA TYR A 68 -9.28 0.77 -2.28
C TYR A 68 -8.15 1.59 -1.66
N ARG A 69 -7.35 0.99 -0.78
CA ARG A 69 -6.31 1.70 -0.02
C ARG A 69 -4.91 1.26 -0.40
N TRP A 70 -4.71 -0.02 -0.69
CA TRP A 70 -3.42 -0.55 -1.10
C TRP A 70 -3.53 -1.95 -1.69
N GLN A 71 -2.52 -2.37 -2.44
CA GLN A 71 -2.40 -3.75 -2.88
C GLN A 71 -1.81 -4.64 -1.77
N ARG A 72 -2.09 -5.95 -1.84
CA ARG A 72 -1.39 -6.93 -1.01
C ARG A 72 0.08 -7.01 -1.41
N GLN A 73 0.98 -6.93 -0.43
CA GLN A 73 2.41 -7.15 -0.60
C GLN A 73 2.79 -8.52 0.01
N PRO A 74 2.95 -9.58 -0.79
CA PRO A 74 3.40 -10.87 -0.28
C PRO A 74 4.85 -10.78 0.21
N SER A 75 5.15 -11.41 1.34
CA SER A 75 6.53 -11.64 1.78
C SER A 75 7.02 -12.97 1.22
N GLU A 76 8.07 -12.94 0.40
CA GLU A 76 8.68 -14.15 -0.15
C GLU A 76 10.01 -14.49 0.51
N SER A 77 10.08 -15.67 1.11
CA SER A 77 11.30 -16.24 1.66
C SER A 77 11.56 -17.64 1.10
N MET A 78 12.85 -17.97 0.95
CA MET A 78 13.30 -19.28 0.49
C MET A 78 14.40 -19.78 1.42
N SER A 79 14.32 -21.05 1.81
CA SER A 79 15.37 -21.71 2.58
C SER A 79 15.86 -22.95 1.84
N LEU A 80 17.17 -23.11 1.77
CA LEU A 80 17.82 -24.31 1.23
C LEU A 80 18.86 -24.80 2.22
N GLY A 81 18.76 -26.05 2.65
CA GLY A 81 19.71 -26.63 3.60
C GLY A 81 20.09 -28.05 3.25
N ARG A 82 21.28 -28.45 3.72
CA ARG A 82 21.79 -29.82 3.62
C ARG A 82 22.47 -30.24 4.91
N ASN A 83 22.18 -31.47 5.30
CA ASN A 83 22.82 -32.15 6.42
C ASN A 83 23.92 -33.09 5.91
N PHE A 84 25.08 -33.00 6.53
CA PHE A 84 26.25 -33.82 6.32
C PHE A 84 26.54 -34.63 7.58
N PHE A 85 26.73 -35.93 7.42
CA PHE A 85 27.15 -36.81 8.52
C PHE A 85 28.68 -36.91 8.48
N VAL A 86 29.36 -36.23 9.40
CA VAL A 86 30.83 -36.15 9.43
C VAL A 86 31.41 -37.41 10.07
N ASN A 87 30.82 -37.86 11.18
CA ASN A 87 31.19 -39.15 11.80
C ASN A 87 29.92 -39.80 12.38
N ARG A 88 29.53 -40.95 11.82
CA ARG A 88 28.32 -41.67 12.27
C ARG A 88 28.48 -42.35 13.62
N GLU A 89 29.68 -42.85 13.94
CA GLU A 89 29.94 -43.56 15.21
C GLU A 89 29.91 -42.60 16.40
N ARG A 90 30.41 -41.38 16.19
CA ARG A 90 30.43 -40.32 17.22
C ARG A 90 29.25 -39.36 17.11
N ASN A 91 28.25 -39.68 16.28
CA ASN A 91 27.06 -38.85 16.03
C ASN A 91 27.35 -37.39 15.64
N VAL A 92 28.51 -37.12 15.03
CA VAL A 92 28.90 -35.76 14.61
C VAL A 92 28.18 -35.40 13.32
N LYS A 93 27.35 -34.35 13.39
CA LYS A 93 26.53 -33.84 12.27
C LYS A 93 26.92 -32.40 11.96
N PHE A 94 27.01 -32.10 10.68
CA PHE A 94 27.23 -30.75 10.16
C PHE A 94 26.04 -30.35 9.28
N GLU A 95 25.39 -29.25 9.62
CA GLU A 95 24.26 -28.70 8.86
C GLU A 95 24.64 -27.34 8.29
N VAL A 96 24.31 -27.13 7.03
CA VAL A 96 24.42 -25.82 6.38
C VAL A 96 23.05 -25.46 5.82
N ARG A 97 22.59 -24.26 6.14
CA ARG A 97 21.32 -23.71 5.67
C ARG A 97 21.53 -22.29 5.17
N ALA A 98 21.02 -21.99 3.99
CA ALA A 98 20.92 -20.65 3.45
C ALA A 98 19.45 -20.20 3.49
N ASP A 99 19.20 -19.03 4.05
CA ASP A 99 17.90 -18.35 4.04
C ASP A 99 17.99 -17.09 3.20
N PHE A 100 16.99 -16.87 2.36
CA PHE A 100 16.81 -15.68 1.54
C PHE A 100 15.47 -15.03 1.89
N TYR A 101 15.49 -13.72 2.07
CA TYR A 101 14.31 -12.88 2.26
C TYR A 101 14.18 -11.92 1.08
N ASN A 102 12.95 -11.73 0.61
CA ASN A 102 12.67 -10.99 -0.62
C ASN A 102 13.46 -11.57 -1.82
N VAL A 103 13.31 -12.88 -2.05
CA VAL A 103 14.09 -13.63 -3.06
C VAL A 103 13.89 -13.10 -4.48
N PHE A 104 12.71 -12.52 -4.77
CA PHE A 104 12.37 -11.92 -6.06
C PHE A 104 12.66 -10.42 -6.16
N ASN A 105 13.31 -9.82 -5.15
CA ASN A 105 13.65 -8.40 -5.14
C ASN A 105 12.45 -7.47 -5.43
N ARG A 106 11.33 -7.72 -4.75
CA ARG A 106 10.16 -6.84 -4.78
C ARG A 106 10.44 -5.51 -4.08
N LEU A 107 9.81 -4.46 -4.59
CA LEU A 107 9.82 -3.15 -3.95
C LEU A 107 8.67 -3.07 -2.93
N PHE A 108 9.04 -2.86 -1.67
CA PHE A 108 8.08 -2.67 -0.59
C PHE A 108 7.96 -1.19 -0.26
N LEU A 109 6.86 -0.58 -0.69
CA LEU A 109 6.44 0.75 -0.29
C LEU A 109 5.51 0.66 0.92
N THR A 110 5.58 1.64 1.83
CA THR A 110 4.58 1.77 2.89
C THR A 110 3.19 1.96 2.29
N SER A 111 2.16 1.49 2.99
CA SER A 111 0.77 1.80 2.62
C SER A 111 0.62 3.33 2.46
N PRO A 112 -0.05 3.80 1.39
CA PRO A 112 -0.29 5.20 1.21
C PRO A 112 -1.11 5.82 2.34
N GLU A 113 -0.79 7.07 2.65
CA GLU A 113 -1.53 7.92 3.57
C GLU A 113 -2.00 9.19 2.84
N PRO A 114 -3.24 9.65 3.04
CA PRO A 114 -3.76 10.82 2.32
C PRO A 114 -3.18 12.16 2.78
N LEU A 115 -2.71 12.27 4.02
CA LEU A 115 -2.20 13.53 4.57
C LEU A 115 -1.25 13.29 5.76
N LYS A 116 -0.07 13.91 5.74
CA LYS A 116 0.67 14.19 6.99
C LYS A 116 0.18 15.52 7.55
N LEU A 117 -0.61 15.47 8.63
CA LEU A 117 -0.80 16.68 9.43
C LEU A 117 0.49 16.92 10.21
N SER A 118 1.20 18.03 9.96
CA SER A 118 2.40 18.34 10.74
C SER A 118 1.97 18.67 12.18
N GLY A 119 2.19 17.74 13.11
CA GLY A 119 1.92 17.94 14.53
C GLY A 119 1.55 16.63 15.22
N THR A 120 1.87 16.52 16.51
CA THR A 120 1.76 15.34 17.39
C THR A 120 0.32 14.83 17.63
N ALA A 121 -0.63 15.14 16.74
CA ALA A 121 -2.03 14.76 16.88
C ALA A 121 -2.61 14.29 15.54
N GLY A 122 -2.77 12.96 15.42
CA GLY A 122 -3.82 12.34 14.62
C GLY A 122 -3.53 12.18 13.14
N ILE A 123 -3.27 10.92 12.74
CA ILE A 123 -3.68 10.43 11.42
C ILE A 123 -5.18 10.66 11.32
N LEU A 124 -5.61 11.68 10.60
CA LEU A 124 -7.02 11.95 10.34
C LEU A 124 -7.23 11.95 8.84
N VAL A 125 -8.31 11.31 8.44
CA VAL A 125 -8.80 11.10 7.08
C VAL A 125 -8.17 9.89 6.40
N GLY A 126 -9.01 8.94 5.98
CA GLY A 126 -8.61 7.76 5.21
C GLY A 126 -8.26 8.11 3.76
N ALA A 127 -7.50 7.25 3.07
CA ALA A 127 -7.15 7.41 1.66
C ALA A 127 -8.42 7.69 0.83
N ASN A 128 -8.67 8.95 0.51
CA ASN A 128 -9.85 9.41 -0.21
C ASN A 128 -9.43 9.84 -1.62
N PRO A 129 -10.06 9.33 -2.69
CA PRO A 129 -9.82 9.76 -4.08
C PRO A 129 -9.95 11.28 -4.29
N ALA A 130 -10.76 11.96 -3.48
CA ALA A 130 -10.92 13.42 -3.51
C ALA A 130 -9.85 14.18 -2.70
N ALA A 131 -8.88 13.50 -2.09
CA ALA A 131 -7.83 14.16 -1.31
C ALA A 131 -6.92 15.02 -2.22
N PRO A 132 -6.77 16.33 -1.94
CA PRO A 132 -5.94 17.20 -2.75
C PRO A 132 -4.47 16.77 -2.66
N THR A 133 -3.76 16.87 -3.78
CA THR A 133 -2.31 16.67 -3.81
C THR A 133 -1.62 17.89 -3.21
N THR A 134 -0.78 17.69 -2.20
CA THR A 134 -0.03 18.78 -1.54
C THR A 134 1.47 18.59 -1.73
N LYS A 135 2.20 19.71 -1.76
CA LYS A 135 3.66 19.74 -1.92
C LYS A 135 4.30 20.71 -0.92
N ASP A 136 5.55 20.44 -0.55
CA ASP A 136 6.38 21.37 0.22
C ASP A 136 6.98 22.49 -0.66
N PHE A 137 7.68 23.43 -0.02
CA PHE A 137 8.36 24.54 -0.71
C PHE A 137 9.49 24.08 -1.65
N GLN A 138 9.95 22.83 -1.55
CA GLN A 138 10.95 22.22 -2.43
C GLN A 138 10.29 21.43 -3.57
N GLY A 139 8.95 21.45 -3.68
CA GLY A 139 8.18 20.77 -4.71
C GLY A 139 7.99 19.27 -4.47
N ARG A 140 8.32 18.76 -3.28
CA ARG A 140 8.15 17.34 -2.92
C ARG A 140 6.74 17.10 -2.42
N LEU A 141 6.17 15.95 -2.74
CA LEU A 141 4.85 15.53 -2.25
C LEU A 141 4.83 15.45 -0.72
N THR A 142 3.73 15.95 -0.15
CA THR A 142 3.42 15.90 1.30
C THR A 142 2.05 15.27 1.59
N GLY A 143 1.26 14.98 0.55
CA GLY A 143 -0.08 14.44 0.67
C GLY A 143 -0.77 14.23 -0.68
N GLY A 144 -1.94 13.59 -0.66
CA GLY A 144 -2.73 13.23 -1.84
C GLY A 144 -3.17 11.77 -1.84
N TYR A 145 -4.14 11.44 -2.71
CA TYR A 145 -4.58 10.06 -2.84
C TYR A 145 -3.48 9.17 -3.41
N GLY A 146 -3.00 8.22 -2.61
CA GLY A 146 -1.84 7.41 -2.99
C GLY A 146 -0.50 8.08 -2.70
N TYR A 147 -0.42 9.00 -1.75
CA TYR A 147 0.88 9.49 -1.28
C TYR A 147 1.59 8.44 -0.41
N VAL A 148 2.81 8.10 -0.77
CA VAL A 148 3.67 7.16 -0.02
C VAL A 148 4.70 7.96 0.75
N ASN A 149 4.70 7.80 2.07
CA ASN A 149 5.65 8.48 2.92
C ASN A 149 7.08 7.97 2.68
N TRP A 150 7.96 8.88 2.29
CA TRP A 150 9.39 8.62 2.05
C TRP A 150 10.29 8.93 3.26
N VAL A 151 9.77 9.59 4.29
CA VAL A 151 10.49 9.89 5.55
C VAL A 151 10.01 8.94 6.65
N ASN A 152 10.88 8.07 7.17
CA ASN A 152 10.54 7.06 8.18
C ASN A 152 9.41 6.10 7.76
N GLY A 153 9.14 5.95 6.46
CA GLY A 153 8.17 4.99 5.95
C GLY A 153 8.59 3.56 6.30
N ALA A 154 7.83 2.88 7.16
CA ALA A 154 7.99 1.46 7.41
C ALA A 154 7.70 0.71 6.12
N GLY A 155 8.73 0.13 5.49
CA GLY A 155 8.54 -0.52 4.19
C GLY A 155 9.78 -1.14 3.58
N SER A 156 11.00 -0.73 3.93
CA SER A 156 12.18 -1.39 3.35
C SER A 156 12.32 -2.82 3.88
N GLN A 157 11.89 -3.80 3.08
CA GLN A 157 12.31 -5.21 3.17
C GLN A 157 13.32 -5.46 2.05
N PRO A 158 14.56 -4.99 2.19
CA PRO A 158 15.56 -5.18 1.16
C PRO A 158 15.83 -6.67 1.00
N ARG A 159 16.21 -7.06 -0.22
CA ARG A 159 16.71 -8.40 -0.47
C ARG A 159 17.89 -8.68 0.47
N SER A 160 17.76 -9.72 1.26
CA SER A 160 18.79 -10.12 2.22
C SER A 160 18.88 -11.64 2.27
N GLY A 161 20.02 -12.13 2.75
CA GLY A 161 20.22 -13.53 2.95
C GLY A 161 21.20 -13.78 4.08
N GLN A 162 21.07 -14.95 4.70
CA GLN A 162 21.94 -15.42 5.75
C GLN A 162 22.30 -16.88 5.50
N VAL A 163 23.51 -17.25 5.89
CA VAL A 163 23.95 -18.64 5.89
C VAL A 163 24.25 -19.02 7.34
N VAL A 164 23.62 -20.11 7.79
CA VAL A 164 23.78 -20.67 9.11
C VAL A 164 24.46 -22.02 8.98
N ALA A 165 25.57 -22.19 9.71
CA ALA A 165 26.25 -23.46 9.85
C ALA A 165 26.11 -23.94 11.30
N ARG A 166 25.78 -25.22 11.49
CA ARG A 166 25.64 -25.83 12.81
C ARG A 166 26.44 -27.13 12.87
N LEU A 167 27.28 -27.23 13.90
CA LEU A 167 27.96 -28.47 14.27
C LEU A 167 27.28 -29.05 15.52
N THR A 168 26.97 -30.34 15.51
CA THR A 168 26.42 -31.07 16.66
C THR A 168 27.30 -32.30 16.92
N PHE A 169 27.66 -32.52 18.18
CA PHE A 169 28.54 -33.59 18.65
C PHE A 169 27.95 -34.24 19.90
#